data_AF-A0A0W8I983-F1
#
_entry.id   AF-A0A0W8I983-F1
#
_cell.length_a   1.000
_cell.length_b   1.000
_cell.length_c   1.000
_cell.angle_alpha   90.00
_cell.angle_beta   90.00
_cell.angle_gamma   90.00
#
_symmetry.space_group_name_H-M   'P 1'
#
loop_
_entity.id
_entity.type
_entity.pdbx_description
1 polymer ?
#
loop_
_entity_poly.entity_id
_entity_poly.type
_entity_poly.pdbx_seq_one_letter_code
_entity_poly.pdbx_strand_id
1 'polypeptide(L)'
;MTEAGSAFWGRGGAAETYESADPHEPFPDFFHELDSDTREFLQATPEWLAIASHHLSAVEGAPRMILSHCFNDGQILVNQVAQGDGRSAARTARSIFEHQVNLGTVIGSTSEADRYTASRHVTAARIGDLRYWWLELLDGTERRKEKQRLDKVKRRARQPLAAAKARFDRRGRPFEKNVFTKNLYDRARDLGMQDEYEAYRVLSGVVHGDAGGLLGLSRNSSLGTIHRLGPDLQLLPLAALYGFRWLADFTLTAHHEFGELPTVKTASEVVAGVLGRWPDIRRTAAAIDAQMWPDKPPPQPGAVAAFYGPDSAQIRWYHHDPKFDVVTVADVAPGSRDEADKVPERFAEHVAAYYAAGDRERPMTVRVVGVNVIPRSGARPWPAASVLTPRRMWEKADVSAGEHEA
;
A
#
# COMPACT_ATOMS: atom_id res chain seq x y z
N MET A 1 45.33 -8.17 -13.28
CA MET A 1 45.90 -9.05 -12.23
C MET A 1 46.64 -8.14 -11.27
N THR A 2 46.43 -8.36 -9.94
CA THR A 2 47.07 -7.70 -8.77
C THR A 2 46.84 -6.18 -8.69
N GLU A 3 46.27 -5.55 -7.67
CA GLU A 3 45.94 -5.84 -6.26
C GLU A 3 44.72 -4.98 -5.88
N ALA A 4 43.67 -5.59 -5.34
CA ALA A 4 42.58 -4.89 -4.69
C ALA A 4 42.07 -5.77 -3.55
N GLY A 5 42.71 -5.62 -2.40
CA GLY A 5 42.35 -6.35 -1.19
C GLY A 5 42.98 -5.65 0.00
N SER A 6 42.21 -5.55 1.09
CA SER A 6 42.64 -5.08 2.41
C SER A 6 42.65 -3.56 2.64
N ALA A 7 41.47 -2.99 2.87
CA ALA A 7 41.30 -1.84 3.77
C ALA A 7 39.81 -1.66 4.15
N PHE A 8 39.24 -2.56 4.96
CA PHE A 8 37.96 -2.30 5.65
C PHE A 8 37.87 -3.02 7.01
N TRP A 9 38.97 -3.01 7.76
CA TRP A 9 38.98 -3.45 9.15
C TRP A 9 39.87 -2.50 9.94
N GLY A 10 39.28 -1.72 10.84
CA GLY A 10 40.06 -0.91 11.77
C GLY A 10 39.38 0.39 12.18
N ARG A 11 38.40 0.28 13.07
CA ARG A 11 38.23 1.14 14.27
C ARG A 11 37.15 0.51 15.13
N GLY A 12 37.43 0.34 16.43
CA GLY A 12 36.46 -0.15 17.41
C GLY A 12 35.28 0.81 17.47
N GLY A 13 34.19 0.45 16.79
CA GLY A 13 32.93 1.14 16.93
C GLY A 13 32.33 0.78 18.27
N ALA A 14 31.88 1.80 19.00
CA ALA A 14 30.96 1.65 20.12
C ALA A 14 29.82 0.69 19.73
N ALA A 15 29.25 -0.02 20.70
CA ALA A 15 28.10 -0.88 20.46
C ALA A 15 26.93 -0.06 19.89
N GLU A 16 26.81 0.02 18.57
CA GLU A 16 25.70 0.72 17.93
C GLU A 16 24.40 0.04 18.33
N THR A 17 23.56 0.79 19.04
CA THR A 17 22.19 0.42 19.34
C THR A 17 21.41 0.45 18.02
N TYR A 18 21.31 -0.72 17.37
CA TYR A 18 20.34 -0.90 16.29
C TYR A 18 18.96 -1.06 16.90
N GLU A 19 18.28 0.06 17.14
CA GLU A 19 16.83 0.04 17.17
C GLU A 19 16.38 -0.17 15.73
N SER A 20 15.84 -1.36 15.45
CA SER A 20 14.94 -1.49 14.31
C SER A 20 13.89 -0.40 14.50
N ALA A 21 13.73 0.51 13.53
CA ALA A 21 12.51 1.30 13.46
C ALA A 21 11.36 0.33 13.70
N ASP A 22 10.53 0.62 14.70
CA ASP A 22 9.46 -0.29 15.09
C ASP A 22 8.61 -0.51 13.83
N PRO A 23 8.47 -1.74 13.31
CA PRO A 23 7.60 -1.98 12.17
C PRO A 23 6.13 -1.63 12.47
N HIS A 24 5.82 -1.33 13.74
CA HIS A 24 4.55 -0.82 14.23
C HIS A 24 4.56 0.69 14.51
N GLU A 25 5.66 1.42 14.26
CA GLU A 25 5.66 2.87 14.37
C GLU A 25 4.59 3.41 13.42
N PRO A 26 3.60 4.16 13.95
CA PRO A 26 2.47 4.59 13.15
C PRO A 26 3.00 5.45 12.00
N PHE A 27 2.57 5.09 10.79
CA PHE A 27 2.83 5.86 9.60
C PHE A 27 2.50 7.35 9.86
N PRO A 28 3.37 8.31 9.49
CA PRO A 28 3.09 9.72 9.69
C PRO A 28 1.71 10.05 9.12
N ASP A 29 0.84 10.67 9.91
CA ASP A 29 -0.51 10.96 9.47
C ASP A 29 -0.45 11.97 8.32
N PHE A 30 -0.55 11.46 7.09
CA PHE A 30 -0.46 12.24 5.87
C PHE A 30 -1.39 13.46 5.93
N PHE A 31 -2.58 13.29 6.49
CA PHE A 31 -3.54 14.36 6.60
C PHE A 31 -3.03 15.48 7.50
N HIS A 32 -2.37 15.17 8.62
CA HIS A 32 -1.85 16.16 9.55
C HIS A 32 -0.61 16.90 9.05
N GLU A 33 0.14 16.30 8.12
CA GLU A 33 1.32 16.88 7.47
C GLU A 33 1.00 17.82 6.29
N LEU A 34 -0.27 18.00 5.95
CA LEU A 34 -0.72 18.95 4.93
C LEU A 34 -0.88 20.36 5.51
N ASP A 35 -0.71 21.39 4.66
CA ASP A 35 -1.01 22.77 5.00
C ASP A 35 -2.47 22.91 5.48
N SER A 36 -2.75 23.80 6.43
CA SER A 36 -4.09 24.00 7.01
C SER A 36 -5.17 24.19 5.94
N ASP A 37 -4.85 24.98 4.93
CA ASP A 37 -5.76 25.32 3.85
C ASP A 37 -6.05 24.09 2.99
N THR A 38 -5.04 23.26 2.69
CA THR A 38 -5.23 22.01 1.94
C THR A 38 -6.16 21.06 2.70
N ARG A 39 -5.97 20.94 4.03
CA ARG A 39 -6.81 20.11 4.89
C ARG A 39 -8.27 20.55 4.89
N GLU A 40 -8.51 21.85 5.06
CA GLU A 40 -9.86 22.41 5.05
C GLU A 40 -10.57 22.15 3.72
N PHE A 41 -9.88 22.34 2.59
CA PHE A 41 -10.44 22.05 1.27
C PHE A 41 -10.77 20.57 1.08
N LEU A 42 -9.86 19.66 1.48
CA LEU A 42 -10.13 18.21 1.41
C LEU A 42 -11.30 17.81 2.31
N GLN A 43 -11.46 18.42 3.49
CA GLN A 43 -12.58 18.14 4.39
C GLN A 43 -13.93 18.64 3.87
N ALA A 44 -13.96 19.82 3.24
CA ALA A 44 -15.20 20.41 2.73
C ALA A 44 -15.68 19.77 1.42
N THR A 45 -14.77 19.26 0.59
CA THR A 45 -15.09 18.79 -0.77
C THR A 45 -16.15 17.66 -0.82
N PRO A 46 -16.13 16.63 0.05
CA PRO A 46 -17.12 15.56 0.00
C PRO A 46 -18.56 16.04 0.19
N GLU A 47 -18.77 17.03 1.05
CA GLU A 47 -20.09 17.64 1.26
C GLU A 47 -20.59 18.33 -0.01
N TRP A 48 -19.73 19.11 -0.67
CA TRP A 48 -20.06 19.77 -1.94
C TRP A 48 -20.38 18.77 -3.06
N LEU A 49 -19.64 17.66 -3.15
CA LEU A 49 -19.92 16.59 -4.10
C LEU A 49 -21.26 15.90 -3.82
N ALA A 50 -21.61 15.71 -2.54
CA ALA A 50 -22.90 15.15 -2.14
C ALA A 50 -24.06 16.09 -2.52
N ILE A 51 -23.92 17.39 -2.23
CA ILE A 51 -24.90 18.42 -2.61
C ILE A 51 -25.09 18.42 -4.14
N ALA A 52 -24.00 18.50 -4.91
CA ALA A 52 -24.07 18.47 -6.37
C ALA A 52 -24.77 17.20 -6.88
N SER A 53 -24.47 16.03 -6.31
CA SER A 53 -25.11 14.77 -6.69
C SER A 53 -26.63 14.76 -6.45
N HIS A 54 -27.15 15.47 -5.43
CA HIS A 54 -28.59 15.56 -5.18
C HIS A 54 -29.33 16.41 -6.24
N HIS A 55 -28.69 17.47 -6.72
CA HIS A 55 -29.26 18.35 -7.74
C HIS A 55 -29.36 17.70 -9.13
N LEU A 56 -28.66 16.59 -9.36
CA LEU A 56 -28.73 15.81 -10.60
C LEU A 56 -29.93 14.85 -10.66
N SER A 57 -30.87 14.96 -9.71
CA SER A 57 -32.09 14.15 -9.67
C SER A 57 -33.00 14.33 -10.90
N ALA A 58 -32.87 15.46 -11.60
CA ALA A 58 -33.59 15.76 -12.85
C ALA A 58 -32.99 15.06 -14.09
N VAL A 59 -31.76 14.54 -14.00
CA VAL A 59 -31.14 13.78 -15.09
C VAL A 59 -31.68 12.35 -15.07
N GLU A 60 -31.99 11.80 -16.24
CA GLU A 60 -32.51 10.44 -16.40
C GLU A 60 -31.55 9.53 -17.19
N GLY A 61 -31.81 8.22 -17.16
CA GLY A 61 -31.11 7.24 -17.99
C GLY A 61 -29.63 7.03 -17.66
N ALA A 62 -28.84 6.72 -18.69
CA ALA A 62 -27.40 6.45 -18.57
C ALA A 62 -26.59 7.61 -17.98
N PRO A 63 -26.80 8.89 -18.39
CA PRO A 63 -26.08 10.01 -17.78
C PRO A 63 -26.24 10.08 -16.26
N ARG A 64 -27.47 9.93 -15.74
CA ARG A 64 -27.73 9.91 -14.28
C ARG A 64 -26.89 8.86 -13.57
N MET A 65 -26.83 7.65 -14.12
CA MET A 65 -26.06 6.54 -13.55
C MET A 65 -24.56 6.86 -13.50
N ILE A 66 -24.01 7.40 -14.60
CA ILE A 66 -22.60 7.78 -14.69
C ILE A 66 -22.27 8.91 -13.73
N LEU A 67 -23.13 9.94 -13.66
CA LEU A 67 -23.00 11.04 -12.72
C LEU A 67 -22.93 10.51 -11.29
N SER A 68 -23.92 9.72 -10.85
CA SER A 68 -23.93 9.15 -9.50
C SER A 68 -22.67 8.35 -9.17
N HIS A 69 -22.17 7.53 -10.11
CA HIS A 69 -20.91 6.80 -9.90
C HIS A 69 -19.71 7.73 -9.78
N CYS A 70 -19.59 8.72 -10.67
CA CYS A 70 -18.47 9.65 -10.67
C CYS A 70 -18.43 10.52 -9.41
N PHE A 71 -19.56 11.00 -8.89
CA PHE A 71 -19.59 11.75 -7.63
C PHE A 71 -19.22 10.89 -6.42
N ASN A 72 -19.65 9.63 -6.38
CA ASN A 72 -19.21 8.70 -5.35
C ASN A 72 -17.69 8.45 -5.43
N ASP A 73 -17.17 8.22 -6.64
CA ASP A 73 -15.74 8.04 -6.86
C ASP A 73 -14.96 9.33 -6.53
N GLY A 74 -15.52 10.51 -6.77
CA GLY A 74 -14.94 11.79 -6.36
C GLY A 74 -14.78 11.91 -4.84
N GLN A 75 -15.81 11.54 -4.06
CA GLN A 75 -15.72 11.50 -2.59
C GLN A 75 -14.68 10.48 -2.11
N ILE A 76 -14.64 9.31 -2.74
CA ILE A 76 -13.66 8.27 -2.44
C ILE A 76 -12.23 8.77 -2.74
N LEU A 77 -12.02 9.47 -3.86
CA LEU A 77 -10.72 10.02 -4.23
C LEU A 77 -10.24 11.04 -3.18
N VAL A 78 -11.10 11.96 -2.76
CA VAL A 78 -10.77 12.95 -1.72
C VAL A 78 -10.32 12.26 -0.44
N ASN A 79 -11.07 11.24 0.02
CA ASN A 79 -10.73 10.50 1.23
C ASN A 79 -9.42 9.74 1.11
N GLN A 80 -9.16 9.09 -0.03
CA GLN A 80 -7.92 8.36 -0.27
C GLN A 80 -6.72 9.30 -0.36
N VAL A 81 -6.91 10.49 -0.95
CA VAL A 81 -5.87 11.53 -0.99
C VAL A 81 -5.58 12.04 0.42
N ALA A 82 -6.61 12.33 1.21
CA ALA A 82 -6.47 12.74 2.61
C ALA A 82 -5.74 11.69 3.46
N GLN A 83 -5.96 10.40 3.19
CA GLN A 83 -5.31 9.29 3.89
C GLN A 83 -3.89 8.97 3.40
N GLY A 84 -3.42 9.63 2.33
CA GLY A 84 -2.13 9.31 1.70
C GLY A 84 -2.11 7.96 0.96
N ASP A 85 -3.26 7.33 0.69
CA ASP A 85 -3.33 6.04 0.01
C ASP A 85 -3.27 6.21 -1.51
N GLY A 86 -2.06 6.34 -2.05
CA GLY A 86 -1.84 6.60 -3.47
C GLY A 86 -2.30 5.49 -4.41
N ARG A 87 -2.25 4.22 -4.00
CA ARG A 87 -2.74 3.11 -4.85
C ARG A 87 -4.25 3.15 -4.97
N SER A 88 -4.95 3.35 -3.86
CA SER A 88 -6.40 3.47 -3.88
C SER A 88 -6.83 4.73 -4.62
N ALA A 89 -6.16 5.87 -4.37
CA ALA A 89 -6.38 7.11 -5.10
C ALA A 89 -6.22 6.93 -6.62
N ALA A 90 -5.17 6.23 -7.06
CA ALA A 90 -4.93 5.95 -8.48
C ALA A 90 -6.06 5.11 -9.11
N ARG A 91 -6.56 4.10 -8.39
CA ARG A 91 -7.70 3.27 -8.84
C ARG A 91 -8.95 4.12 -9.03
N THR A 92 -9.19 5.05 -8.12
CA THR A 92 -10.37 5.90 -8.15
C THR A 92 -10.25 6.99 -9.22
N ALA A 93 -9.09 7.64 -9.34
CA ALA A 93 -8.80 8.61 -10.41
C ALA A 93 -8.99 7.99 -11.80
N ARG A 94 -8.50 6.75 -12.00
CA ARG A 94 -8.77 5.96 -13.21
C ARG A 94 -10.27 5.81 -13.47
N SER A 95 -11.06 5.44 -12.46
CA SER A 95 -12.50 5.28 -12.58
C SER A 95 -13.19 6.58 -13.01
N ILE A 96 -12.77 7.72 -12.45
CA ILE A 96 -13.27 9.06 -12.83
C ILE A 96 -13.02 9.34 -14.32
N PHE A 97 -11.83 9.04 -14.85
CA PHE A 97 -11.57 9.16 -16.29
C PHE A 97 -12.49 8.27 -17.12
N GLU A 98 -12.71 7.01 -16.71
CA GLU A 98 -13.65 6.13 -17.40
C GLU A 98 -15.06 6.72 -17.42
N HIS A 99 -15.53 7.29 -16.29
CA HIS A 99 -16.83 7.97 -16.23
C HIS A 99 -16.90 9.19 -17.14
N GLN A 100 -15.83 9.97 -17.25
CA GLN A 100 -15.77 11.12 -18.18
C GLN A 100 -15.91 10.68 -19.64
N VAL A 101 -15.14 9.68 -20.07
CA VAL A 101 -15.25 9.13 -21.43
C VAL A 101 -16.63 8.50 -21.65
N ASN A 102 -17.16 7.78 -20.65
CA ASN A 102 -18.49 7.18 -20.72
C ASN A 102 -19.57 8.24 -20.87
N LEU A 103 -19.50 9.35 -20.11
CA LEU A 103 -20.47 10.43 -20.17
C LEU A 103 -20.51 11.05 -21.57
N GLY A 104 -19.36 11.46 -22.11
CA GLY A 104 -19.27 12.00 -23.47
C GLY A 104 -19.78 11.00 -24.52
N THR A 105 -19.47 9.71 -24.35
CA THR A 105 -19.95 8.65 -25.26
C THR A 105 -21.48 8.54 -25.26
N VAL A 106 -22.13 8.55 -24.09
CA VAL A 106 -23.59 8.35 -24.00
C VAL A 106 -24.37 9.61 -24.38
N ILE A 107 -23.81 10.81 -24.14
CA ILE A 107 -24.39 12.07 -24.59
C ILE A 107 -24.37 12.12 -26.12
N GLY A 108 -23.24 11.75 -26.74
CA GLY A 108 -23.10 11.75 -28.19
C GLY A 108 -23.83 10.61 -28.94
N SER A 109 -24.41 9.63 -28.24
CA SER A 109 -25.05 8.48 -28.89
C SER A 109 -26.12 7.80 -28.03
N THR A 110 -27.38 7.93 -28.45
CA THR A 110 -28.52 7.21 -27.85
C THR A 110 -28.32 5.69 -27.87
N SER A 111 -27.70 5.15 -28.92
CA SER A 111 -27.43 3.71 -28.99
C SER A 111 -26.43 3.26 -27.93
N GLU A 112 -25.39 4.05 -27.65
CA GLU A 112 -24.43 3.74 -26.57
C GLU A 112 -25.06 3.97 -25.19
N ALA A 113 -25.92 4.98 -25.03
CA ALA A 113 -26.69 5.19 -23.80
C ALA A 113 -27.59 3.98 -23.47
N ASP A 114 -28.28 3.43 -24.46
CA ASP A 114 -29.09 2.21 -24.31
C ASP A 114 -28.22 1.01 -23.92
N ARG A 115 -27.06 0.84 -24.57
CA ARG A 115 -26.09 -0.24 -24.25
C ARG A 115 -25.58 -0.12 -22.82
N TYR A 116 -25.18 1.09 -22.41
CA TYR A 116 -24.69 1.36 -21.06
C TYR A 116 -25.78 1.04 -20.02
N THR A 117 -27.01 1.52 -20.23
CA THR A 117 -28.14 1.25 -19.33
C THR A 117 -28.42 -0.24 -19.21
N ALA A 118 -28.37 -0.98 -20.33
CA ALA A 118 -28.59 -2.42 -20.33
C ALA A 118 -27.47 -3.20 -19.59
N SER A 119 -26.26 -2.64 -19.49
CA SER A 119 -25.11 -3.32 -18.89
C SER A 119 -25.30 -3.64 -17.41
N ARG A 120 -26.15 -2.89 -16.69
CA ARG A 120 -26.51 -3.18 -15.29
C ARG A 120 -27.07 -4.60 -15.11
N HIS A 121 -27.74 -5.13 -16.14
CA HIS A 121 -28.30 -6.48 -16.10
C HIS A 121 -27.23 -7.56 -16.26
N VAL A 122 -26.09 -7.26 -16.89
CA VAL A 122 -24.91 -8.14 -16.91
C VAL A 122 -24.36 -8.29 -15.50
N THR A 123 -24.13 -7.17 -14.80
CA THR A 123 -23.62 -7.19 -13.42
C THR A 123 -24.60 -7.87 -12.47
N ALA A 124 -25.90 -7.57 -12.57
CA ALA A 124 -26.91 -8.23 -11.74
C ALA A 124 -26.98 -9.76 -11.97
N ALA A 125 -26.88 -10.22 -13.22
CA ALA A 125 -26.81 -11.65 -13.52
C ALA A 125 -25.55 -12.28 -12.91
N ARG A 126 -24.38 -11.67 -13.10
CA ARG A 126 -23.11 -12.13 -12.51
C ARG A 126 -23.20 -12.22 -10.99
N ILE A 127 -23.68 -11.18 -10.31
CA ILE A 127 -23.86 -11.17 -8.84
C ILE A 127 -24.74 -12.35 -8.41
N GLY A 128 -25.86 -12.57 -9.10
CA GLY A 128 -26.74 -13.70 -8.82
C GLY A 128 -26.10 -15.09 -9.06
N ASP A 129 -25.06 -15.14 -9.89
CA ASP A 129 -24.25 -16.33 -10.18
C ASP A 129 -23.05 -16.48 -9.24
N LEU A 130 -22.67 -15.46 -8.46
CA LEU A 130 -21.58 -15.52 -7.46
C LEU A 130 -22.01 -16.37 -6.25
N ARG A 131 -22.26 -17.66 -6.46
CA ARG A 131 -22.52 -18.64 -5.41
C ARG A 131 -21.24 -19.39 -5.10
N TYR A 132 -20.37 -18.75 -4.33
CA TYR A 132 -19.11 -19.35 -3.90
C TYR A 132 -19.21 -19.84 -2.46
N TRP A 133 -18.10 -20.42 -2.01
CA TRP A 133 -17.78 -20.83 -0.65
C TRP A 133 -18.12 -19.77 0.42
N TRP A 134 -18.13 -18.46 0.10
CA TRP A 134 -18.42 -17.41 1.08
C TRP A 134 -19.84 -17.50 1.68
N LEU A 135 -20.82 -18.06 0.95
CA LEU A 135 -22.17 -18.29 1.50
C LEU A 135 -22.13 -19.28 2.67
N GLU A 136 -21.11 -20.13 2.72
CA GLU A 136 -20.91 -21.11 3.79
C GLU A 136 -20.38 -20.47 5.08
N LEU A 137 -19.83 -19.25 4.99
CA LEU A 137 -19.44 -18.44 6.14
C LEU A 137 -20.64 -17.84 6.88
N LEU A 138 -21.80 -17.78 6.23
CA LEU A 138 -23.03 -17.27 6.82
C LEU A 138 -23.76 -18.36 7.61
N ASP A 139 -24.48 -17.95 8.65
CA ASP A 139 -25.36 -18.85 9.41
C ASP A 139 -26.51 -19.39 8.53
N GLY A 140 -27.24 -20.39 9.02
CA GLY A 140 -28.30 -21.04 8.22
C GLY A 140 -29.43 -20.11 7.78
N THR A 141 -29.77 -19.09 8.58
CA THR A 141 -30.87 -18.16 8.30
C THR A 141 -30.41 -17.07 7.33
N GLU A 142 -29.26 -16.46 7.59
CA GLU A 142 -28.61 -15.46 6.74
C GLU A 142 -28.27 -16.05 5.38
N ARG A 143 -27.68 -17.25 5.34
CA ARG A 143 -27.39 -17.97 4.10
C ARG A 143 -28.64 -18.18 3.26
N ARG A 144 -29.76 -18.58 3.89
CA ARG A 144 -31.03 -18.78 3.17
C ARG A 144 -31.58 -17.46 2.64
N LYS A 145 -31.58 -16.40 3.44
CA LYS A 145 -32.04 -15.06 3.03
C LYS A 145 -31.18 -14.52 1.88
N GLU A 146 -29.86 -14.63 1.99
CA GLU A 146 -28.93 -14.12 1.00
C GLU A 146 -29.02 -14.90 -0.31
N LYS A 147 -29.11 -16.24 -0.25
CA LYS A 147 -29.39 -17.07 -1.42
C LYS A 147 -30.68 -16.65 -2.12
N GLN A 148 -31.76 -16.42 -1.36
CA GLN A 148 -33.03 -15.94 -1.93
C GLN A 148 -32.90 -14.55 -2.56
N ARG A 149 -32.12 -13.64 -1.95
CA ARG A 149 -31.84 -12.31 -2.49
C ARG A 149 -31.10 -12.42 -3.83
N LEU A 150 -30.04 -13.23 -3.91
CA LEU A 150 -29.27 -13.48 -5.13
C LEU A 150 -30.14 -14.10 -6.23
N ASP A 151 -31.00 -15.05 -5.88
CA ASP A 151 -31.94 -15.68 -6.83
C ASP A 151 -32.93 -14.68 -7.40
N LYS A 152 -33.43 -13.78 -6.55
CA LYS A 152 -34.32 -12.70 -6.95
C LYS A 152 -33.61 -11.72 -7.88
N VAL A 153 -32.36 -11.36 -7.60
CA VAL A 153 -31.54 -10.49 -8.46
C VAL A 153 -31.31 -11.15 -9.83
N LYS A 154 -30.86 -12.41 -9.87
CA LYS A 154 -30.65 -13.17 -11.10
C LYS A 154 -31.93 -13.25 -11.93
N ARG A 155 -33.05 -13.61 -11.30
CA ARG A 155 -34.34 -13.75 -11.97
C ARG A 155 -34.80 -12.42 -12.60
N ARG A 156 -34.64 -11.30 -11.88
CA ARG A 156 -34.98 -9.97 -12.39
C ARG A 156 -34.11 -9.53 -13.57
N ALA A 157 -32.85 -9.97 -13.62
CA ALA A 157 -31.93 -9.62 -14.70
C ALA A 157 -32.13 -10.47 -15.97
N ARG A 158 -32.70 -11.68 -15.86
CA ARG A 158 -32.72 -12.68 -16.94
C ARG A 158 -33.36 -12.20 -18.24
N GLN A 159 -34.59 -11.70 -18.20
CA GLN A 159 -35.31 -11.25 -19.40
C GLN A 159 -34.69 -9.99 -20.02
N PRO A 160 -34.41 -8.91 -19.25
CA PRO A 160 -33.74 -7.73 -19.81
C PRO A 160 -32.36 -8.03 -20.41
N LEU A 161 -31.57 -8.92 -19.79
CA LEU A 161 -30.28 -9.33 -20.32
C LEU A 161 -30.41 -10.11 -21.63
N ALA A 162 -31.38 -11.03 -21.73
CA ALA A 162 -31.63 -11.76 -22.96
C ALA A 162 -32.04 -10.83 -24.11
N ALA A 163 -32.90 -9.83 -23.83
CA ALA A 163 -33.27 -8.81 -24.80
C ALA A 163 -32.07 -7.94 -25.22
N ALA A 164 -31.22 -7.53 -24.27
CA ALA A 164 -30.02 -6.76 -24.56
C ALA A 164 -29.01 -7.55 -25.43
N LYS A 165 -28.81 -8.83 -25.14
CA LYS A 165 -27.99 -9.74 -25.97
C LYS A 165 -28.52 -9.83 -27.38
N ALA A 166 -29.81 -10.12 -27.54
CA ALA A 166 -30.45 -10.21 -28.86
C ALA A 166 -30.32 -8.90 -29.65
N ARG A 167 -30.35 -7.74 -28.98
CA ARG A 167 -30.24 -6.42 -29.61
C ARG A 167 -28.79 -6.02 -29.95
N PHE A 168 -27.83 -6.32 -29.08
CA PHE A 168 -26.49 -5.72 -29.13
C PHE A 168 -25.35 -6.68 -29.47
N ASP A 169 -25.57 -8.00 -29.39
CA ASP A 169 -24.56 -8.97 -29.77
C ASP A 169 -24.23 -8.84 -31.26
N ARG A 170 -22.93 -8.82 -31.57
CA ARG A 170 -22.41 -8.87 -32.93
C ARG A 170 -21.46 -10.05 -33.06
N ARG A 171 -21.25 -10.52 -34.29
CA ARG A 171 -20.33 -11.63 -34.57
C ARG A 171 -18.95 -11.34 -33.96
N GLY A 172 -18.52 -12.20 -33.03
CA GLY A 172 -17.23 -12.08 -32.33
C GLY A 172 -17.16 -11.01 -31.23
N ARG A 173 -18.24 -10.28 -30.94
CA ARG A 173 -18.27 -9.21 -29.91
C ARG A 173 -19.53 -9.35 -29.04
N PRO A 174 -19.50 -10.23 -28.01
CA PRO A 174 -20.62 -10.38 -27.10
C PRO A 174 -20.78 -9.13 -26.23
N PHE A 175 -22.01 -8.67 -26.06
CA PHE A 175 -22.40 -7.49 -25.27
C PHE A 175 -21.86 -7.56 -23.84
N GLU A 176 -21.91 -8.74 -23.21
CA GLU A 176 -21.44 -8.94 -21.83
C GLU A 176 -19.96 -8.65 -21.60
N LYS A 177 -19.16 -8.67 -22.67
CA LYS A 177 -17.72 -8.35 -22.63
C LYS A 177 -17.42 -6.96 -23.19
N ASN A 178 -18.36 -6.35 -23.90
CA ASN A 178 -18.18 -5.10 -24.64
C ASN A 178 -19.41 -4.21 -24.45
N VAL A 179 -19.44 -3.49 -23.33
CA VAL A 179 -20.54 -2.56 -23.01
C VAL A 179 -20.69 -1.53 -24.14
N PHE A 180 -19.58 -0.93 -24.56
CA PHE A 180 -19.53 0.00 -25.69
C PHE A 180 -19.09 -0.68 -26.98
N THR A 181 -19.40 -0.08 -28.14
CA THR A 181 -18.98 -0.64 -29.45
C THR A 181 -17.48 -0.49 -29.73
N LYS A 182 -16.87 0.57 -29.19
CA LYS A 182 -15.44 0.90 -29.28
C LYS A 182 -14.76 0.68 -27.92
N ASN A 183 -13.45 0.41 -27.93
CA ASN A 183 -12.66 0.33 -26.70
C ASN A 183 -12.51 1.73 -26.06
N LEU A 184 -11.97 1.80 -24.85
CA LEU A 184 -11.83 3.07 -24.12
C LEU A 184 -10.91 4.08 -24.84
N TYR A 185 -9.80 3.63 -25.42
CA TYR A 185 -8.86 4.49 -26.15
C TYR A 185 -9.53 5.16 -27.36
N ASP A 186 -10.20 4.38 -28.20
CA ASP A 186 -10.88 4.91 -29.39
C ASP A 186 -11.96 5.93 -29.01
N ARG A 187 -12.69 5.69 -27.91
CA ARG A 187 -13.69 6.64 -27.40
C ARG A 187 -13.05 7.89 -26.82
N ALA A 188 -11.95 7.77 -26.08
CA ALA A 188 -11.20 8.92 -25.59
C ALA A 188 -10.66 9.77 -26.75
N ARG A 189 -10.08 9.14 -27.78
CA ARG A 189 -9.63 9.83 -29.00
C ARG A 189 -10.78 10.55 -29.71
N ASP A 190 -11.93 9.91 -29.86
CA ASP A 190 -13.10 10.52 -30.50
C ASP A 190 -13.62 11.75 -29.71
N LEU A 191 -13.33 11.82 -28.41
CA LEU A 191 -13.62 12.96 -27.52
C LEU A 191 -12.44 13.96 -27.42
N GLY A 192 -11.34 13.75 -28.14
CA GLY A 192 -10.15 14.60 -28.06
C GLY A 192 -9.28 14.41 -26.81
N MET A 193 -9.52 13.34 -26.03
CA MET A 193 -8.86 13.08 -24.74
C MET A 193 -7.68 12.08 -24.84
N GLN A 194 -6.96 12.12 -25.96
CA GLN A 194 -5.90 11.13 -26.25
C GLN A 194 -4.68 11.32 -25.35
N ASP A 195 -4.35 12.56 -24.98
CA ASP A 195 -3.20 12.87 -24.14
C ASP A 195 -3.47 12.47 -22.68
N GLU A 196 -4.71 12.65 -22.23
CA GLU A 196 -5.21 12.21 -20.93
C GLU A 196 -5.25 10.68 -20.81
N TYR A 197 -5.45 9.98 -21.93
CA TYR A 197 -5.44 8.52 -21.94
C TYR A 197 -4.08 7.94 -21.51
N GLU A 198 -2.98 8.61 -21.83
CA GLU A 198 -1.66 8.15 -21.40
C GLU A 198 -1.50 8.24 -19.87
N ALA A 199 -1.99 9.31 -19.25
CA ALA A 199 -2.07 9.41 -17.79
C ALA A 199 -2.97 8.33 -17.18
N TYR A 200 -4.13 8.07 -17.81
CA TYR A 200 -5.00 6.96 -17.44
C TYR A 200 -4.28 5.61 -17.47
N ARG A 201 -3.44 5.34 -18.50
CA ARG A 201 -2.70 4.07 -18.61
C ARG A 201 -1.71 3.88 -17.46
N VAL A 202 -1.01 4.95 -17.06
CA VAL A 202 -0.11 4.92 -15.90
C VAL A 202 -0.87 4.55 -14.64
N LEU A 203 -1.98 5.24 -14.35
CA LEU A 203 -2.81 4.97 -13.17
C LEU A 203 -3.48 3.58 -13.23
N SER A 204 -3.76 3.08 -14.43
CA SER A 204 -4.34 1.76 -14.65
C SER A 204 -3.36 0.61 -14.40
N GLY A 205 -2.05 0.84 -14.49
CA GLY A 205 -1.03 -0.18 -14.20
C GLY A 205 -1.19 -0.81 -12.81
N VAL A 206 -1.60 -0.02 -11.83
CA VAL A 206 -1.85 -0.44 -10.44
C VAL A 206 -2.92 -1.53 -10.34
N VAL A 207 -3.99 -1.42 -11.13
CA VAL A 207 -5.12 -2.37 -11.13
C VAL A 207 -4.72 -3.68 -11.79
N HIS A 208 -3.89 -3.61 -12.82
CA HIS A 208 -3.50 -4.79 -13.59
C HIS A 208 -2.38 -5.61 -12.94
N GLY A 209 -1.90 -5.18 -11.76
CA GLY A 209 -0.79 -5.83 -11.08
C GLY A 209 0.51 -5.73 -11.90
N ASP A 210 0.64 -4.70 -12.73
CA ASP A 210 1.86 -4.43 -13.46
C ASP A 210 3.00 -4.12 -12.47
N ALA A 211 4.21 -4.55 -12.78
CA ALA A 211 5.41 -4.16 -12.05
C ALA A 211 5.61 -2.64 -12.05
N GLY A 212 5.09 -1.93 -13.08
CA GLY A 212 4.99 -0.46 -13.09
C GLY A 212 4.15 0.11 -11.94
N GLY A 213 3.23 -0.68 -11.37
CA GLY A 213 2.49 -0.33 -10.15
C GLY A 213 3.30 -0.48 -8.86
N LEU A 214 4.61 -0.75 -8.93
CA LEU A 214 5.55 -0.73 -7.80
C LEU A 214 6.45 0.53 -7.80
N LEU A 215 6.21 1.47 -8.71
CA LEU A 215 6.88 2.77 -8.72
C LEU A 215 6.67 3.44 -7.36
N GLY A 216 7.76 3.71 -6.64
CA GLY A 216 7.69 4.28 -5.29
C GLY A 216 7.60 3.27 -4.15
N LEU A 217 7.44 1.98 -4.43
CA LEU A 217 7.54 0.91 -3.43
C LEU A 217 8.86 0.13 -3.53
N SER A 218 9.67 0.41 -4.56
CA SER A 218 11.03 -0.10 -4.66
C SER A 218 12.02 0.99 -5.00
N ARG A 219 13.23 0.88 -4.44
CA ARG A 219 14.35 1.81 -4.71
C ARG A 219 15.66 1.05 -4.77
N ASN A 220 16.46 1.34 -5.78
CA ASN A 220 17.85 0.89 -5.84
C ASN A 220 18.71 1.83 -4.98
N SER A 221 19.54 1.26 -4.12
CA SER A 221 20.46 1.97 -3.24
C SER A 221 21.82 1.27 -3.21
N SER A 222 22.79 1.83 -2.48
CA SER A 222 24.06 1.14 -2.18
C SER A 222 23.86 -0.18 -1.41
N LEU A 223 22.70 -0.36 -0.79
CA LEU A 223 22.30 -1.54 0.00
C LEU A 223 21.61 -2.60 -0.86
N GLY A 224 21.48 -2.37 -2.18
CA GLY A 224 20.70 -3.19 -3.10
C GLY A 224 19.31 -2.63 -3.36
N THR A 225 18.45 -3.45 -3.96
CA THR A 225 17.04 -3.12 -4.22
C THR A 225 16.24 -3.33 -2.94
N ILE A 226 15.66 -2.25 -2.42
CA ILE A 226 14.83 -2.26 -1.23
C ILE A 226 13.37 -2.19 -1.67
N HIS A 227 12.54 -3.07 -1.12
CA HIS A 227 11.09 -3.03 -1.28
C HIS A 227 10.46 -2.63 0.06
N ARG A 228 9.53 -1.68 0.04
CA ARG A 228 8.77 -1.29 1.22
C ARG A 228 7.32 -1.75 1.13
N LEU A 229 6.72 -1.96 2.29
CA LEU A 229 5.27 -2.11 2.46
C LEU A 229 4.69 -0.76 2.87
N GLY A 230 3.42 -0.51 2.53
CA GLY A 230 2.73 0.73 2.88
C GLY A 230 2.16 1.48 1.68
N PRO A 231 1.75 2.74 1.87
CA PRO A 231 1.16 3.55 0.81
C PRO A 231 2.17 3.91 -0.26
N ASP A 232 1.67 4.01 -1.49
CA ASP A 232 2.46 4.44 -2.63
C ASP A 232 2.40 5.96 -2.79
N LEU A 233 3.33 6.64 -2.10
CA LEU A 233 3.37 8.10 -2.07
C LEU A 233 3.84 8.74 -3.38
N GLN A 234 4.38 7.96 -4.33
CA GLN A 234 4.75 8.47 -5.65
C GLN A 234 3.54 8.53 -6.58
N LEU A 235 2.61 7.58 -6.45
CA LEU A 235 1.34 7.60 -7.18
C LEU A 235 0.36 8.64 -6.65
N LEU A 236 0.40 8.94 -5.36
CA LEU A 236 -0.55 9.85 -4.72
C LEU A 236 -0.65 11.23 -5.40
N PRO A 237 0.46 11.95 -5.68
CA PRO A 237 0.38 13.22 -6.40
C PRO A 237 -0.16 13.09 -7.82
N LEU A 238 0.15 12.02 -8.54
CA LEU A 238 -0.37 11.80 -9.89
C LEU A 238 -1.88 11.54 -9.85
N ALA A 239 -2.34 10.70 -8.92
CA ALA A 239 -3.75 10.43 -8.71
C ALA A 239 -4.53 11.69 -8.33
N ALA A 240 -4.00 12.52 -7.43
CA ALA A 240 -4.59 13.79 -7.06
C ALA A 240 -4.66 14.75 -8.27
N LEU A 241 -3.56 14.93 -9.00
CA LEU A 241 -3.49 15.83 -10.16
C LEU A 241 -4.54 15.48 -11.21
N TYR A 242 -4.47 14.24 -11.72
CA TYR A 242 -5.33 13.82 -12.82
C TYR A 242 -6.75 13.54 -12.36
N GLY A 243 -6.92 12.92 -11.18
CA GLY A 243 -8.24 12.63 -10.63
C GLY A 243 -9.06 13.89 -10.37
N PHE A 244 -8.50 14.92 -9.73
CA PHE A 244 -9.22 16.18 -9.51
C PHE A 244 -9.41 16.98 -10.79
N ARG A 245 -8.44 16.98 -11.72
CA ARG A 245 -8.62 17.59 -13.04
C ARG A 245 -9.79 16.95 -13.80
N TRP A 246 -9.81 15.62 -13.94
CA TRP A 246 -10.89 14.92 -14.63
C TRP A 246 -12.23 15.10 -13.94
N LEU A 247 -12.26 15.15 -12.59
CA LEU A 247 -13.49 15.44 -11.86
C LEU A 247 -13.98 16.89 -12.10
N ALA A 248 -13.07 17.86 -12.17
CA ALA A 248 -13.42 19.24 -12.52
C ALA A 248 -13.97 19.34 -13.95
N ASP A 249 -13.31 18.71 -14.93
CA ASP A 249 -13.76 18.67 -16.32
C ASP A 249 -15.10 17.94 -16.46
N PHE A 250 -15.29 16.85 -15.71
CA PHE A 250 -16.52 16.08 -15.65
C PHE A 250 -17.70 16.91 -15.12
N THR A 251 -17.49 17.62 -14.00
CA THR A 251 -18.52 18.48 -13.41
C THR A 251 -18.87 19.65 -14.33
N LEU A 252 -17.88 20.24 -15.00
CA LEU A 252 -18.10 21.29 -16.00
C LEU A 252 -18.90 20.77 -17.20
N THR A 253 -18.56 19.59 -17.72
CA THR A 253 -19.32 18.94 -18.80
C THR A 253 -20.77 18.69 -18.37
N ALA A 254 -20.98 18.16 -17.16
CA ALA A 254 -22.33 17.93 -16.64
C ALA A 254 -23.15 19.22 -16.49
N HIS A 255 -22.50 20.31 -16.06
CA HIS A 255 -23.14 21.63 -15.97
C HIS A 255 -23.55 22.17 -17.35
N HIS A 256 -22.71 22.02 -18.37
CA HIS A 256 -23.05 22.50 -19.71
C HIS A 256 -24.17 21.68 -20.36
N GLU A 257 -24.15 20.35 -20.19
CA GLU A 257 -25.04 19.43 -20.91
C GLU A 257 -26.42 19.28 -20.24
N PHE A 258 -26.51 19.41 -18.92
CA PHE A 258 -27.76 19.18 -18.17
C PHE A 258 -28.36 20.44 -17.55
N GLY A 259 -27.93 21.61 -18.04
CA GLY A 259 -28.39 22.93 -17.61
C GLY A 259 -27.50 23.53 -16.52
N GLU A 260 -27.47 24.86 -16.47
CA GLU A 260 -26.62 25.64 -15.57
C GLU A 260 -27.03 25.45 -14.09
N LEU A 261 -26.71 24.29 -13.52
CA LEU A 261 -26.94 23.99 -12.11
C LEU A 261 -25.87 24.71 -11.30
N PRO A 262 -26.20 25.79 -10.55
CA PRO A 262 -25.20 26.61 -9.86
C PRO A 262 -24.38 25.78 -8.87
N THR A 263 -24.98 24.77 -8.25
CA THR A 263 -24.33 23.85 -7.32
C THR A 263 -23.31 22.93 -8.00
N VAL A 264 -23.51 22.56 -9.27
CA VAL A 264 -22.52 21.77 -10.03
C VAL A 264 -21.34 22.66 -10.43
N LYS A 265 -21.59 23.93 -10.76
CA LYS A 265 -20.53 24.91 -11.01
C LYS A 265 -19.70 25.15 -9.74
N THR A 266 -20.35 25.38 -8.61
CA THR A 266 -19.66 25.51 -7.31
C THR A 266 -18.87 24.25 -6.96
N ALA A 267 -19.39 23.05 -7.23
CA ALA A 267 -18.61 21.83 -7.05
C ALA A 267 -17.37 21.78 -7.95
N SER A 268 -17.46 22.22 -9.21
CA SER A 268 -16.31 22.34 -10.10
C SER A 268 -15.27 23.34 -9.56
N GLU A 269 -15.71 24.50 -9.06
CA GLU A 269 -14.85 25.51 -8.43
C GLU A 269 -14.16 24.98 -7.16
N VAL A 270 -14.87 24.20 -6.33
CA VAL A 270 -14.31 23.56 -5.14
C VAL A 270 -13.27 22.51 -5.52
N VAL A 271 -13.55 21.66 -6.51
CA VAL A 271 -12.60 20.65 -7.01
C VAL A 271 -11.38 21.31 -7.66
N ALA A 272 -11.57 22.38 -8.44
CA ALA A 272 -10.48 23.20 -8.97
C ALA A 272 -9.69 23.88 -7.86
N GLY A 273 -10.37 24.27 -6.78
CA GLY A 273 -9.79 24.69 -5.52
C GLY A 273 -8.80 23.65 -5.02
N VAL A 274 -9.24 22.42 -4.77
CA VAL A 274 -8.37 21.30 -4.33
C VAL A 274 -7.22 21.07 -5.30
N LEU A 275 -7.46 21.06 -6.60
CA LEU A 275 -6.43 20.93 -7.63
C LEU A 275 -5.35 22.02 -7.51
N GLY A 276 -5.73 23.25 -7.16
CA GLY A 276 -4.80 24.34 -6.87
C GLY A 276 -3.87 24.10 -5.68
N ARG A 277 -4.22 23.19 -4.76
CA ARG A 277 -3.37 22.76 -3.62
C ARG A 277 -2.53 21.53 -3.93
N TRP A 278 -2.56 21.04 -5.17
CA TRP A 278 -1.72 19.93 -5.61
C TRP A 278 -0.22 20.07 -5.25
N PRO A 279 0.41 21.27 -5.34
CA PRO A 279 1.81 21.42 -4.95
C PRO A 279 2.06 21.01 -3.49
N ASP A 280 1.11 21.27 -2.60
CA ASP A 280 1.22 20.91 -1.19
C ASP A 280 1.17 19.38 -1.01
N ILE A 281 0.14 18.74 -1.58
CA ILE A 281 -0.01 17.28 -1.60
C ILE A 281 1.28 16.60 -2.11
N ARG A 282 1.88 17.14 -3.19
CA ARG A 282 3.14 16.63 -3.74
C ARG A 282 4.32 16.79 -2.78
N ARG A 283 4.47 17.96 -2.16
CA ARG A 283 5.58 18.22 -1.22
C ARG A 283 5.46 17.33 0.01
N THR A 284 4.28 17.25 0.61
CA THR A 284 4.01 16.40 1.79
C THR A 284 4.26 14.93 1.47
N ALA A 285 3.77 14.45 0.33
CA ALA A 285 4.03 13.07 -0.11
C ALA A 285 5.53 12.80 -0.28
N ALA A 286 6.28 13.72 -0.90
CA ALA A 286 7.73 13.57 -1.08
C ALA A 286 8.50 13.62 0.25
N ALA A 287 8.07 14.48 1.19
CA ALA A 287 8.69 14.60 2.51
C ALA A 287 8.53 13.32 3.32
N ILE A 288 7.31 12.77 3.38
CA ILE A 288 7.03 11.50 4.06
C ILE A 288 7.75 10.35 3.33
N ASP A 289 7.71 10.30 1.99
CA ASP A 289 8.41 9.27 1.22
C ASP A 289 9.90 9.23 1.55
N ALA A 290 10.54 10.39 1.66
CA ALA A 290 11.96 10.49 2.00
C ALA A 290 12.28 9.92 3.40
N GLN A 291 11.38 10.07 4.37
CA GLN A 291 11.55 9.57 5.73
C GLN A 291 11.36 8.05 5.84
N MET A 292 10.65 7.44 4.88
CA MET A 292 10.32 6.01 4.92
C MET A 292 11.40 5.09 4.34
N TRP A 293 12.34 5.63 3.58
CA TRP A 293 13.40 4.81 3.02
C TRP A 293 14.47 4.55 4.09
N PRO A 294 14.86 3.28 4.32
CA PRO A 294 15.92 2.98 5.27
C PRO A 294 17.22 3.63 4.80
N ASP A 295 17.88 4.28 5.74
CA ASP A 295 19.21 4.88 5.60
C ASP A 295 20.33 3.87 5.91
N LYS A 296 19.98 2.75 6.56
CA LYS A 296 20.89 1.69 6.97
C LYS A 296 20.57 0.35 6.29
N PRO A 297 21.58 -0.51 6.06
CA PRO A 297 21.37 -1.87 5.57
C PRO A 297 20.39 -2.64 6.45
N PRO A 298 19.56 -3.53 5.89
CA PRO A 298 18.80 -4.45 6.70
C PRO A 298 19.76 -5.28 7.58
N PRO A 299 19.36 -5.64 8.81
CA PRO A 299 20.20 -6.43 9.70
C PRO A 299 20.65 -7.72 9.00
N GLN A 300 21.96 -7.93 8.94
CA GLN A 300 22.51 -9.15 8.34
C GLN A 300 22.48 -10.30 9.35
N PRO A 301 22.35 -11.56 8.87
CA PRO A 301 22.55 -12.71 9.71
C PRO A 301 23.89 -12.65 10.43
N GLY A 302 23.95 -13.14 11.67
CA GLY A 302 25.16 -13.00 12.47
C GLY A 302 25.25 -13.99 13.63
N ALA A 303 26.44 -14.03 14.23
CA ALA A 303 26.71 -14.87 15.39
C ALA A 303 26.09 -14.28 16.65
N VAL A 304 25.39 -15.14 17.39
CA VAL A 304 24.93 -14.86 18.75
C VAL A 304 25.58 -15.87 19.69
N ALA A 305 26.23 -15.37 20.73
CA ALA A 305 26.71 -16.18 21.85
C ALA A 305 25.65 -16.19 22.95
N ALA A 306 25.25 -17.38 23.38
CA ALA A 306 24.39 -17.59 24.53
C ALA A 306 25.20 -18.19 25.69
N PHE A 307 25.31 -17.45 26.78
CA PHE A 307 26.00 -17.86 27.99
C PHE A 307 25.02 -18.51 28.96
N TYR A 308 25.33 -19.73 29.40
CA TYR A 308 24.56 -20.47 30.39
C TYR A 308 25.33 -20.53 31.71
N GLY A 309 24.95 -19.67 32.65
CA GLY A 309 25.53 -19.60 34.00
C GLY A 309 26.57 -18.48 34.19
N PRO A 310 26.91 -18.16 35.46
CA PRO A 310 27.72 -16.99 35.83
C PRO A 310 29.19 -17.09 35.39
N ASP A 311 29.74 -18.30 35.31
CA ASP A 311 31.17 -18.50 35.03
C ASP A 311 31.52 -18.42 33.54
N SER A 312 30.54 -18.12 32.67
CA SER A 312 30.69 -18.09 31.20
C SER A 312 31.21 -19.39 30.56
N ALA A 313 31.33 -20.47 31.32
CA ALA A 313 31.97 -21.72 30.89
C ALA A 313 31.17 -22.50 29.83
N GLN A 314 29.90 -22.17 29.62
CA GLN A 314 29.04 -22.80 28.62
C GLN A 314 28.50 -21.76 27.65
N ILE A 315 29.24 -21.55 26.56
CA ILE A 315 28.80 -20.76 25.42
C ILE A 315 28.18 -21.67 24.39
N ARG A 316 26.96 -21.34 23.96
CA ARG A 316 26.35 -21.92 22.78
C ARG A 316 26.25 -20.86 21.69
N TRP A 317 26.73 -21.21 20.51
CA TRP A 317 26.69 -20.35 19.35
C TRP A 317 25.41 -20.58 18.55
N TYR A 318 24.84 -19.48 18.10
CA TYR A 318 23.64 -19.44 17.28
C TYR A 318 23.90 -18.59 16.04
N HIS A 319 23.44 -19.07 14.90
CA HIS A 319 23.25 -18.25 13.72
C HIS A 319 21.87 -17.58 13.84
N HIS A 320 21.85 -16.28 14.05
CA HIS A 320 20.63 -15.49 14.11
C HIS A 320 20.33 -14.91 12.73
N ASP A 321 19.16 -15.25 12.18
CA ASP A 321 18.63 -14.64 10.97
C ASP A 321 17.51 -13.65 11.36
N PRO A 322 17.81 -12.34 11.38
CA PRO A 322 16.85 -11.32 11.79
C PRO A 322 15.71 -11.14 10.78
N LYS A 323 15.86 -11.62 9.53
CA LYS A 323 14.79 -11.53 8.52
C LYS A 323 13.59 -12.42 8.88
N PHE A 324 13.86 -13.59 9.46
CA PHE A 324 12.83 -14.55 9.85
C PHE A 324 12.58 -14.57 11.36
N ASP A 325 13.31 -13.73 12.11
CA ASP A 325 13.33 -13.73 13.57
C ASP A 325 13.56 -15.15 14.12
N VAL A 326 14.58 -15.85 13.59
CA VAL A 326 14.94 -17.20 14.01
C VAL A 326 16.40 -17.33 14.38
N VAL A 327 16.67 -18.23 15.31
CA VAL A 327 18.01 -18.69 15.65
C VAL A 327 18.16 -20.17 15.35
N THR A 328 19.33 -20.55 14.85
CA THR A 328 19.70 -21.95 14.62
C THR A 328 21.00 -22.24 15.34
N VAL A 329 21.08 -23.36 16.06
CA VAL A 329 22.33 -23.76 16.72
C VAL A 329 23.43 -23.89 15.66
N ALA A 330 24.57 -23.28 15.94
CA ALA A 330 25.66 -23.15 14.99
C ALA A 330 27.00 -23.51 15.64
N ASP A 331 27.97 -23.85 14.81
CA ASP A 331 29.37 -23.97 15.21
C ASP A 331 30.15 -22.76 14.73
N VAL A 332 31.20 -22.38 15.46
CA VAL A 332 32.12 -21.33 15.05
C VAL A 332 32.85 -21.77 13.79
N ALA A 333 32.83 -20.92 12.76
CA ALA A 333 33.56 -21.18 11.53
C ALA A 333 35.07 -21.30 11.82
N PRO A 334 35.82 -22.18 11.13
CA PRO A 334 37.24 -22.39 11.42
C PRO A 334 38.09 -21.10 11.44
N GLY A 335 37.79 -20.13 10.57
CA GLY A 335 38.50 -18.85 10.49
C GLY A 335 38.11 -17.80 11.54
N SER A 336 37.22 -18.12 12.47
CA SER A 336 36.75 -17.20 13.53
C SER A 336 36.99 -17.73 14.94
N ARG A 337 37.72 -18.83 15.10
CA ARG A 337 37.96 -19.45 16.43
C ARG A 337 38.71 -18.53 17.37
N ASP A 338 39.83 -17.94 16.93
CA ASP A 338 40.63 -17.04 17.77
C ASP A 338 39.83 -15.85 18.30
N GLU A 339 38.89 -15.32 17.51
CA GLU A 339 38.00 -14.24 17.94
C GLU A 339 36.87 -14.75 18.85
N ALA A 340 36.34 -15.95 18.59
CA ALA A 340 35.32 -16.57 19.42
C ALA A 340 35.84 -16.94 20.82
N ASP A 341 37.11 -17.36 20.92
CA ASP A 341 37.72 -17.77 22.19
C ASP A 341 37.92 -16.58 23.15
N LYS A 342 38.01 -15.35 22.63
CA LYS A 342 38.12 -14.10 23.42
C LYS A 342 36.77 -13.60 23.96
N VAL A 343 35.66 -14.11 23.42
CA VAL A 343 34.30 -13.65 23.77
C VAL A 343 33.94 -13.90 25.24
N PRO A 344 34.22 -15.07 25.87
CA PRO A 344 33.95 -15.25 27.30
C PRO A 344 34.64 -14.20 28.17
N GLU A 345 35.93 -13.94 27.97
CA GLU A 345 36.68 -12.94 28.75
C GLU A 345 36.12 -11.53 28.53
N ARG A 346 35.81 -11.18 27.28
CA ARG A 346 35.27 -9.86 26.92
C ARG A 346 33.93 -9.55 27.60
N PHE A 347 33.10 -10.55 27.85
CA PHE A 347 31.75 -10.37 28.41
C PHE A 347 31.60 -10.88 29.85
N ALA A 348 32.68 -11.37 30.49
CA ALA A 348 32.64 -12.02 31.80
C ALA A 348 31.94 -11.18 32.88
N GLU A 349 32.26 -9.89 32.99
CA GLU A 349 31.65 -8.98 33.96
C GLU A 349 30.14 -8.81 33.73
N HIS A 350 29.72 -8.73 32.47
CA HIS A 350 28.30 -8.56 32.11
C HIS A 350 27.51 -9.84 32.37
N VAL A 351 28.10 -11.01 32.11
CA VAL A 351 27.51 -12.32 32.41
C VAL A 351 27.35 -12.50 33.92
N ALA A 352 28.38 -12.18 34.71
CA ALA A 352 28.32 -12.23 36.16
C ALA A 352 27.23 -11.31 36.71
N ALA A 353 27.16 -10.06 36.23
CA ALA A 353 26.12 -9.10 36.62
C ALA A 353 24.71 -9.56 36.23
N TYR A 354 24.53 -10.15 35.04
CA TYR A 354 23.25 -10.68 34.57
C TYR A 354 22.67 -11.74 35.51
N TYR A 355 23.51 -12.70 35.93
CA TYR A 355 23.10 -13.79 36.80
C TYR A 355 23.02 -13.40 38.28
N ALA A 356 23.79 -12.40 38.71
CA ALA A 356 23.69 -11.84 40.07
C ALA A 356 22.36 -11.10 40.31
N ALA A 357 21.73 -10.58 39.25
CA ALA A 357 20.49 -9.80 39.32
C ALA A 357 19.19 -10.62 39.53
N GLY A 358 19.28 -11.91 39.86
CA GLY A 358 18.14 -12.76 40.23
C GLY A 358 17.88 -13.93 39.28
N ASP A 359 16.86 -14.74 39.61
CA ASP A 359 16.58 -16.07 39.05
C ASP A 359 16.27 -16.03 37.54
N ARG A 360 17.31 -16.20 36.73
CA ARG A 360 17.24 -16.15 35.27
C ARG A 360 17.47 -17.54 34.71
N GLU A 361 16.39 -18.28 34.51
CA GLU A 361 16.39 -19.55 33.77
C GLU A 361 16.84 -19.40 32.29
N ARG A 362 16.90 -18.16 31.78
CA ARG A 362 17.26 -17.84 30.40
C ARG A 362 18.73 -17.45 30.26
N PRO A 363 19.41 -17.89 29.18
CA PRO A 363 20.79 -17.49 28.92
C PRO A 363 20.92 -15.99 28.71
N MET A 364 22.07 -15.44 29.05
CA MET A 364 22.46 -14.13 28.54
C MET A 364 22.86 -14.28 27.07
N THR A 365 22.32 -13.47 26.18
CA THR A 365 22.63 -13.53 24.74
C THR A 365 23.26 -12.22 24.26
N VAL A 366 24.35 -12.32 23.51
CA VAL A 366 25.00 -11.17 22.86
C VAL A 366 25.24 -11.46 21.39
N ARG A 367 25.02 -10.44 20.54
CA ARG A 367 25.44 -10.50 19.14
C ARG A 367 26.94 -10.19 19.06
N VAL A 368 27.70 -11.04 18.39
CA VAL A 368 29.16 -10.91 18.30
C VAL A 368 29.55 -10.54 16.87
N VAL A 369 30.13 -9.35 16.70
CA VAL A 369 30.67 -8.88 15.42
C VAL A 369 32.06 -9.47 15.21
N GLY A 370 32.37 -9.91 13.99
CA GLY A 370 33.68 -10.49 13.64
C GLY A 370 33.79 -12.01 13.83
N VAL A 371 32.82 -12.63 14.52
CA VAL A 371 32.73 -14.10 14.60
C VAL A 371 31.74 -14.61 13.57
N ASN A 372 32.21 -15.48 12.68
CA ASN A 372 31.35 -16.20 11.74
C ASN A 372 30.94 -17.54 12.33
N VAL A 373 29.66 -17.89 12.18
CA VAL A 373 29.11 -19.16 12.63
C VAL A 373 28.39 -19.86 11.48
N ILE A 374 28.42 -21.19 11.48
CA ILE A 374 27.82 -22.04 10.46
C ILE A 374 26.72 -22.88 11.13
N PRO A 375 25.45 -22.80 10.70
CA PRO A 375 24.39 -23.63 11.25
C PRO A 375 24.77 -25.11 11.23
N ARG A 376 24.53 -25.81 12.34
CA ARG A 376 24.80 -27.25 12.41
C ARG A 376 23.92 -27.99 11.43
N SER A 377 24.49 -28.99 10.75
CA SER A 377 23.73 -29.85 9.84
C SER A 377 22.55 -30.50 10.57
N GLY A 378 21.34 -30.34 10.03
CA GLY A 378 20.11 -30.88 10.61
C GLY A 378 19.53 -30.11 11.81
N ALA A 379 20.17 -29.00 12.25
CA ALA A 379 19.61 -28.17 13.30
C ALA A 379 18.31 -27.48 12.84
N ARG A 380 17.28 -27.52 13.68
CA ARG A 380 16.00 -26.85 13.40
C ARG A 380 16.08 -25.38 13.81
N PRO A 381 15.50 -24.46 13.01
CA PRO A 381 15.36 -23.07 13.42
C PRO A 381 14.33 -22.96 14.56
N TRP A 382 14.59 -22.06 15.50
CA TRP A 382 13.68 -21.71 16.59
C TRP A 382 13.36 -20.21 16.57
N PRO A 383 12.16 -19.78 17.00
CA PRO A 383 11.86 -18.35 17.15
C PRO A 383 12.92 -17.68 18.00
N ALA A 384 13.43 -16.52 17.58
CA ALA A 384 14.53 -15.84 18.25
C ALA A 384 14.19 -15.54 19.72
N ALA A 385 12.94 -15.14 20.00
CA ALA A 385 12.43 -14.90 21.36
C ALA A 385 12.52 -16.10 22.32
N SER A 386 12.73 -17.33 21.82
CA SER A 386 12.95 -18.51 22.67
C SER A 386 14.35 -18.59 23.28
N VAL A 387 15.32 -17.87 22.70
CA VAL A 387 16.74 -17.88 23.09
C VAL A 387 17.23 -16.48 23.42
N LEU A 388 16.91 -15.50 22.57
CA LEU A 388 17.32 -14.10 22.74
C LEU A 388 16.58 -13.48 23.92
N THR A 389 17.34 -12.97 24.89
CA THR A 389 16.78 -12.26 26.03
C THR A 389 16.56 -10.78 25.66
N PRO A 390 15.32 -10.23 25.79
CA PRO A 390 15.00 -8.87 25.36
C PRO A 390 15.90 -7.80 26.00
N ARG A 391 16.25 -6.78 25.21
CA ARG A 391 17.20 -5.72 25.58
C ARG A 391 16.73 -4.78 26.70
N ARG A 392 15.42 -4.75 27.01
CA ARG A 392 14.81 -3.87 28.03
C ARG A 392 15.39 -4.00 29.45
N MET A 393 16.24 -5.00 29.73
CA MET A 393 16.92 -5.13 31.02
C MET A 393 18.27 -4.40 31.13
N TRP A 394 18.76 -3.73 30.08
CA TRP A 394 20.12 -3.17 30.06
C TRP A 394 20.21 -1.63 30.02
N GLU A 395 19.11 -0.90 29.82
CA GLU A 395 19.12 0.58 29.82
C GLU A 395 19.48 1.20 31.18
N LYS A 396 19.46 0.43 32.27
CA LYS A 396 19.99 0.88 33.58
C LYS A 396 21.50 0.65 33.75
N ALA A 397 22.17 0.09 32.73
CA ALA A 397 23.59 -0.25 32.77
C ALA A 397 24.41 0.44 31.66
N ASP A 398 23.89 1.50 31.03
CA ASP A 398 24.72 2.47 30.30
C ASP A 398 25.54 3.28 31.31
N VAL A 399 26.55 2.63 31.88
CA VAL A 399 27.66 3.26 32.57
C VAL A 399 28.67 3.62 31.48
N SER A 400 28.59 4.87 31.04
CA SER A 400 29.73 5.71 30.63
C SER A 400 30.95 4.97 30.06
N ALA A 401 30.93 4.64 28.77
CA ALA A 401 32.16 4.56 27.99
C ALA A 401 32.47 5.94 27.43
N GLY A 402 33.00 6.85 28.28
CA GLY A 402 33.33 8.20 27.84
C GLY A 402 33.68 9.25 28.89
N GLU A 403 34.30 8.90 30.02
CA GLU A 403 35.15 9.85 30.77
C GLU A 403 36.61 9.52 30.49
N HIS A 404 37.13 10.06 29.40
CA HIS A 404 38.55 10.32 29.23
C HIS A 404 38.74 11.83 29.40
N GLU A 405 38.99 12.28 30.63
CA GLU A 405 39.70 13.53 30.89
C GLU A 405 41.20 13.21 31.05
N ALA A 406 41.96 13.53 29.99
CA ALA A 406 43.26 14.23 30.00
C ALA A 406 43.84 14.21 28.58
#